data_AF-A0A662E7P9-F1
#
_entry.id   AF-A0A662E7P9-F1
#
_cell.length_a   1.000
_cell.length_b   1.000
_cell.length_c   1.000
_cell.angle_alpha   90.00
_cell.angle_beta   90.00
_cell.angle_gamma   90.00
#
_symmetry.space_group_name_H-M   'P 1'
#
loop_
_entity.id
_entity.type
_entity.pdbx_description
1 polymer ?
#
loop_
_entity_poly.entity_id
_entity_poly.type
_entity_poly.pdbx_seq_one_letter_code
_entity_poly.pdbx_strand_id
1 'polypeptide(L)'
;MLAIRGFDEYDCEQGAVSLRTYNRSGAGTFGMNIPFFDLWEGSNCCSQTLMGLRNGPGFRTNLAGFPTFVMDGETEINVRVWDMASGESAARDFTVKGYFQINDVFDAVGLGNLETNDAVVLVSWNSYDTGIRWNFTASVNDNVTSDPTFVKEGPWFSFPFN
;
A
#
# COMPACT_ATOMS: atom_id res chain seq x y z
N MET A 1 29.09 3.93 -17.55
CA MET A 1 28.71 5.35 -17.64
C MET A 1 27.37 5.40 -18.34
N LEU A 2 26.28 5.39 -17.58
CA LEU A 2 24.92 5.42 -18.12
C LEU A 2 24.52 6.88 -18.26
N ALA A 3 24.34 7.34 -19.50
CA ALA A 3 23.88 8.69 -19.79
C ALA A 3 22.36 8.72 -19.69
N ILE A 4 21.82 9.43 -18.70
CA ILE A 4 20.41 9.78 -18.62
C ILE A 4 20.25 11.05 -19.45
N ARG A 5 19.56 10.94 -20.60
CA ARG A 5 19.20 12.10 -21.42
C ARG A 5 18.08 12.87 -20.72
N GLY A 6 18.12 14.20 -20.83
CA GLY A 6 17.05 15.07 -20.36
C GLY A 6 15.77 14.80 -21.13
N PHE A 7 14.68 14.67 -20.39
CA PHE A 7 13.32 14.56 -20.91
C PHE A 7 12.65 15.93 -20.74
N ASP A 8 12.40 16.58 -21.87
CA ASP A 8 11.33 17.58 -21.99
C ASP A 8 10.09 16.83 -22.48
N GLU A 9 8.91 17.28 -22.03
CA GLU A 9 7.54 16.85 -22.39
C GLU A 9 6.81 16.03 -21.30
N TYR A 10 5.54 16.37 -21.06
CA TYR A 10 4.65 15.91 -19.97
C TYR A 10 4.26 14.43 -20.09
N ASP A 11 5.24 13.53 -20.05
CA ASP A 11 4.98 12.09 -19.95
C ASP A 11 4.83 11.71 -18.48
N CYS A 12 3.65 11.20 -18.13
CA CYS A 12 3.40 10.56 -16.84
C CYS A 12 4.17 9.23 -16.82
N GLU A 13 5.46 9.29 -16.51
CA GLU A 13 6.34 8.13 -16.38
C GLU A 13 5.96 7.32 -15.14
N GLN A 14 5.05 6.35 -15.30
CA GLN A 14 4.76 5.35 -14.28
C GLN A 14 5.82 4.25 -14.33
N GLY A 15 6.67 4.19 -13.30
CA GLY A 15 7.59 3.07 -13.08
C GLY A 15 7.50 2.59 -11.64
N ALA A 16 8.22 1.54 -11.29
CA ALA A 16 8.35 1.10 -9.90
C ALA A 16 9.75 0.55 -9.64
N VAL A 17 10.26 0.75 -8.43
CA VAL A 17 11.47 0.10 -7.94
C VAL A 17 11.07 -1.06 -7.06
N SER A 18 11.52 -2.26 -7.41
CA SER A 18 11.41 -3.43 -6.54
C SER A 18 12.66 -3.52 -5.67
N LEU A 19 12.49 -3.39 -4.35
CA LEU A 19 13.56 -3.66 -3.39
C LEU A 19 13.29 -5.03 -2.78
N ARG A 20 14.18 -6.00 -3.03
CA ARG A 20 14.15 -7.32 -2.40
C ARG A 20 15.17 -7.38 -1.28
N THR A 21 14.70 -7.46 -0.04
CA THR A 21 15.57 -7.60 1.13
C THR A 21 15.55 -9.04 1.62
N TYR A 22 16.64 -9.76 1.38
CA TYR A 22 16.84 -11.11 1.89
C TYR A 22 17.13 -11.09 3.38
N ASN A 23 16.12 -11.39 4.21
CA ASN A 23 16.31 -11.57 5.65
C ASN A 23 16.60 -13.04 5.96
N ARG A 24 17.65 -13.32 6.75
CA ARG A 24 18.01 -14.68 7.24
C ARG A 24 17.08 -15.23 8.35
N SER A 25 15.96 -14.56 8.62
CA SER A 25 15.03 -14.95 9.70
C SER A 25 14.04 -16.02 9.24
N GLY A 26 13.50 -16.81 10.18
CA GLY A 26 12.45 -17.80 9.91
C GLY A 26 11.14 -17.23 9.34
N ALA A 27 10.98 -15.90 9.31
CA ALA A 27 9.84 -15.19 8.74
C ALA A 27 9.94 -14.94 7.22
N GLY A 28 11.05 -15.34 6.58
CA GLY A 28 11.26 -15.25 5.13
C GLY A 28 11.82 -13.91 4.64
N THR A 29 11.86 -13.76 3.30
CA THR A 29 12.30 -12.55 2.59
C THR A 29 11.14 -11.58 2.43
N PHE A 30 11.40 -10.28 2.59
CA PHE A 30 10.40 -9.24 2.37
C PHE A 30 10.83 -8.41 1.17
N GLY A 31 9.90 -8.17 0.25
CA GLY A 31 10.10 -7.30 -0.89
C GLY A 31 8.84 -6.49 -1.13
N MET A 32 9.01 -5.27 -1.61
CA MET A 32 7.90 -4.40 -1.97
C MET A 32 8.28 -3.58 -3.20
N ASN A 33 7.30 -3.39 -4.08
CA ASN A 33 7.43 -2.47 -5.21
C ASN A 33 6.97 -1.10 -4.75
N ILE A 34 7.85 -0.10 -4.89
CA ILE A 34 7.54 1.30 -4.63
C ILE A 34 7.40 1.99 -5.99
N PRO A 35 6.24 2.56 -6.32
CA PRO A 35 6.06 3.25 -7.59
C PRO A 35 6.91 4.52 -7.62
N PHE A 36 7.29 4.94 -8.82
CA PHE A 36 7.54 6.34 -9.11
C PHE A 36 6.17 6.99 -9.34
N PHE A 37 5.90 8.04 -8.60
CA PHE A 37 4.68 8.82 -8.67
C PHE A 37 5.05 10.29 -8.80
N ASP A 38 4.22 11.07 -9.49
CA ASP A 38 4.24 12.52 -9.31
C ASP A 38 3.95 12.81 -7.83
N LEU A 39 4.65 13.75 -7.19
CA LEU A 39 4.40 14.16 -5.80
C LEU A 39 2.92 14.53 -5.57
N TRP A 40 2.19 14.89 -6.63
CA TRP A 40 0.77 15.18 -6.61
C TRP A 40 -0.14 14.02 -7.07
N GLU A 41 0.41 12.95 -7.65
CA GLU A 41 -0.33 11.70 -7.88
C GLU A 41 -0.74 11.15 -6.51
N GLY A 42 -2.04 10.92 -6.33
CA GLY A 42 -2.62 10.47 -5.05
C GLY A 42 -2.75 11.55 -3.97
N SER A 43 -2.51 12.84 -4.28
CA SER A 43 -2.71 13.98 -3.36
C SER A 43 -4.18 14.27 -3.00
N ASN A 44 -5.03 13.26 -3.17
CA ASN A 44 -6.41 13.23 -2.78
C ASN A 44 -6.49 13.32 -1.26
N CYS A 45 -7.13 14.36 -0.74
CA CYS A 45 -7.35 14.40 0.69
C CYS A 45 -8.31 13.28 1.12
N CYS A 46 -7.91 12.65 2.23
CA CYS A 46 -8.69 11.86 3.17
C CYS A 46 -8.78 10.35 2.94
N SER A 47 -8.53 9.82 1.75
CA SER A 47 -8.50 8.36 1.55
C SER A 47 -7.80 7.88 0.29
N GLN A 48 -7.51 6.58 0.18
CA GLN A 48 -7.01 5.94 -1.04
C GLN A 48 -7.49 4.48 -1.08
N THR A 49 -7.87 4.00 -2.26
CA THR A 49 -8.30 2.61 -2.48
C THR A 49 -7.23 1.83 -3.25
N LEU A 50 -6.96 0.61 -2.79
CA LEU A 50 -6.06 -0.35 -3.42
C LEU A 50 -6.86 -1.63 -3.70
N MET A 51 -6.77 -2.21 -4.89
CA MET A 51 -7.62 -3.33 -5.33
C MET A 51 -6.80 -4.53 -5.83
N GLY A 52 -7.42 -5.71 -5.87
CA GLY A 52 -6.75 -6.94 -6.33
C GLY A 52 -5.76 -7.48 -5.31
N LEU A 53 -6.02 -7.23 -4.02
CA LEU A 53 -5.19 -7.72 -2.92
C LEU A 53 -5.48 -9.20 -2.65
N ARG A 54 -4.45 -9.91 -2.17
CA ARG A 54 -4.52 -11.36 -1.97
C ARG A 54 -3.98 -11.74 -0.60
N ASN A 55 -4.58 -12.76 -0.01
CA ASN A 55 -4.13 -13.36 1.24
C ASN A 55 -4.35 -14.87 1.25
N GLY A 56 -3.52 -15.59 2.00
CA GLY A 56 -3.63 -17.03 2.20
C GLY A 56 -2.26 -17.73 2.23
N PRO A 57 -2.21 -19.06 2.24
CA PRO A 57 -0.96 -19.81 2.39
C PRO A 57 0.11 -19.46 1.35
N GLY A 58 -0.30 -19.15 0.12
CA GLY A 58 0.59 -18.77 -0.97
C GLY A 58 0.86 -17.28 -1.10
N PHE A 59 0.12 -16.40 -0.42
CA PHE A 59 0.18 -14.96 -0.66
C PHE A 59 0.04 -14.15 0.63
N ARG A 60 0.79 -13.07 0.75
CA ARG A 60 0.55 -12.03 1.76
C ARG A 60 0.59 -10.66 1.12
N THR A 61 -0.19 -9.73 1.64
CA THR A 61 -0.19 -8.34 1.15
C THR A 61 0.52 -7.44 2.14
N ASN A 62 1.56 -6.73 1.71
CA ASN A 62 2.15 -5.64 2.48
C ASN A 62 1.56 -4.31 2.03
N LEU A 63 1.31 -3.42 2.98
CA LEU A 63 0.86 -2.04 2.74
C LEU A 63 1.99 -1.08 3.13
N ALA A 64 2.23 -0.06 2.35
CA ALA A 64 3.15 1.02 2.70
C ALA A 64 2.53 2.38 2.48
N GLY A 65 2.97 3.33 3.30
CA GLY A 65 2.60 4.72 3.20
C GLY A 65 3.84 5.60 3.24
N PHE A 66 3.80 6.68 2.49
CA PHE A 66 4.85 7.68 2.45
C PHE A 66 4.25 9.08 2.33
N PRO A 67 4.78 10.06 3.07
CA PRO A 67 4.29 11.42 3.01
C PRO A 67 4.86 12.12 1.76
N THR A 68 4.05 12.96 1.11
CA THR A 68 4.47 13.77 -0.06
C THR A 68 5.62 14.73 0.30
N PHE A 69 5.62 15.23 1.53
CA PHE A 69 6.68 16.10 2.06
C PHE A 69 7.24 15.49 3.35
N VAL A 70 8.56 15.59 3.52
CA VAL A 70 9.20 15.21 4.78
C VAL A 70 8.75 16.18 5.86
N MET A 71 7.85 15.73 6.72
CA MET A 71 7.41 16.47 7.90
C MET A 71 7.62 15.60 9.14
N ASP A 72 8.11 16.23 10.20
CA ASP A 72 8.18 15.59 11.51
C ASP A 72 6.78 15.62 12.13
N GLY A 73 6.13 14.46 12.16
CA GLY A 73 4.81 14.30 12.76
C GLY A 73 4.31 12.87 12.66
N GLU A 74 3.48 12.49 13.63
CA GLU A 74 2.67 11.27 13.53
C GLU A 74 1.31 11.61 12.92
N THR A 75 0.68 10.64 12.27
CA THR A 75 -0.69 10.74 11.75
C THR A 75 -1.42 9.45 12.09
N GLU A 76 -2.70 9.57 12.41
CA GLU A 76 -3.58 8.41 12.51
C GLU A 76 -4.18 8.10 11.13
N ILE A 77 -4.09 6.83 10.76
CA ILE A 77 -4.75 6.28 9.57
C ILE A 77 -5.70 5.16 10.00
N ASN A 78 -6.84 5.05 9.34
CA ASN A 78 -7.70 3.88 9.40
C ASN A 78 -7.47 3.03 8.16
N VAL A 79 -7.12 1.76 8.34
CA VAL A 79 -6.97 0.79 7.26
C VAL A 79 -8.12 -0.19 7.36
N ARG A 80 -8.93 -0.27 6.30
CA ARG A 80 -10.04 -1.21 6.16
C ARG A 80 -9.76 -2.17 5.02
N VAL A 81 -9.86 -3.47 5.29
CA VAL A 81 -9.83 -4.54 4.28
C VAL A 81 -11.26 -5.01 4.04
N TRP A 82 -11.61 -5.24 2.78
CA TRP A 82 -12.86 -5.87 2.38
C TRP A 82 -12.59 -6.95 1.33
N ASP A 83 -12.98 -8.18 1.62
CA ASP A 83 -13.02 -9.27 0.65
C ASP A 83 -14.27 -9.17 -0.23
N MET A 84 -14.06 -9.03 -1.54
CA MET A 84 -15.16 -8.89 -2.49
C MET A 84 -15.92 -10.20 -2.69
N ALA A 85 -15.29 -11.35 -2.39
CA ALA A 85 -15.88 -12.66 -2.58
C ALA A 85 -16.80 -13.08 -1.42
N SER A 86 -16.33 -13.01 -0.18
CA SER A 86 -17.07 -13.41 1.01
C SER A 86 -17.90 -12.28 1.64
N GLY A 87 -17.55 -11.02 1.36
CA GLY A 87 -18.11 -9.87 2.06
C GLY A 87 -17.46 -9.59 3.43
N GLU A 88 -16.50 -10.42 3.87
CA GLU A 88 -15.80 -10.22 5.14
C GLU A 88 -15.00 -8.92 5.11
N SER A 89 -15.07 -8.15 6.20
CA SER A 89 -14.33 -6.91 6.32
C SER A 89 -13.89 -6.66 7.75
N ALA A 90 -12.76 -5.96 7.89
CA ALA A 90 -12.24 -5.51 9.17
C ALA A 90 -11.50 -4.19 8.97
N ALA A 91 -11.41 -3.40 10.04
CA ALA A 91 -10.68 -2.15 10.04
C ALA A 91 -9.88 -1.97 11.33
N ARG A 92 -8.75 -1.27 11.22
CA ARG A 92 -7.91 -0.93 12.36
C ARG A 92 -7.23 0.42 12.17
N ASP A 93 -7.09 1.15 13.27
CA ASP A 93 -6.35 2.41 13.32
C ASP A 93 -4.87 2.17 13.58
N PHE A 94 -4.01 2.95 12.93
CA PHE A 94 -2.56 2.92 13.06
C PHE A 94 -2.02 4.34 13.23
N THR A 95 -1.13 4.52 14.20
CA THR A 95 -0.29 5.71 14.30
C THR A 95 0.97 5.51 13.45
N VAL A 96 1.19 6.39 12.48
CA VAL A 96 2.27 6.27 11.49
C VAL A 96 3.11 7.53 11.41
N LYS A 97 4.39 7.39 11.05
CA LYS A 97 5.34 8.49 10.87
C LYS A 97 6.29 8.20 9.72
N GLY A 98 6.57 9.22 8.91
CA GLY A 98 7.52 9.11 7.80
C GLY A 98 7.15 7.98 6.83
N TYR A 99 8.16 7.37 6.21
CA TYR A 99 7.97 6.15 5.44
C TYR A 99 7.73 4.96 6.39
N PHE A 100 6.68 4.18 6.13
CA PHE A 100 6.39 2.99 6.94
C PHE A 100 5.81 1.86 6.08
N GLN A 101 5.81 0.66 6.68
CA GLN A 101 5.21 -0.53 6.09
C GLN A 101 4.45 -1.31 7.17
N ILE A 102 3.24 -1.75 6.82
CA ILE A 102 2.46 -2.75 7.54
C ILE A 102 2.69 -4.09 6.83
N ASN A 103 3.41 -5.00 7.49
CA ASN A 103 3.58 -6.36 7.00
C ASN A 103 2.28 -7.13 7.19
N ASP A 104 1.86 -7.85 6.15
CA ASP A 104 0.62 -8.65 6.18
C ASP A 104 -0.59 -7.85 6.68
N VAL A 105 -1.10 -6.97 5.83
CA VAL A 105 -2.20 -6.06 6.17
C VAL A 105 -3.46 -6.81 6.61
N PHE A 106 -3.66 -8.05 6.15
CA PHE A 106 -4.79 -8.88 6.55
C PHE A 106 -4.66 -9.30 8.01
N ASP A 107 -3.52 -9.87 8.40
CA ASP A 107 -3.26 -10.19 9.81
C ASP A 107 -3.31 -8.94 10.70
N ALA A 108 -2.74 -7.83 10.23
CA ALA A 108 -2.71 -6.58 10.97
C ALA A 108 -4.10 -6.04 11.33
N VAL A 109 -5.11 -6.21 10.45
CA VAL A 109 -6.51 -5.82 10.71
C VAL A 109 -7.37 -6.94 11.32
N GLY A 110 -6.82 -8.14 11.54
CA GLY A 110 -7.51 -9.28 12.16
C GLY A 110 -8.13 -10.28 11.18
N LEU A 111 -7.80 -10.21 9.90
CA LEU A 111 -8.23 -11.12 8.83
C LEU A 111 -7.12 -12.08 8.37
N GLY A 112 -6.13 -12.39 9.21
CA GLY A 112 -4.97 -13.19 8.82
C GLY A 112 -5.31 -14.58 8.26
N ASN A 113 -6.42 -15.17 8.69
CA ASN A 113 -6.89 -16.48 8.22
C ASN A 113 -7.77 -16.42 6.95
N LEU A 114 -8.07 -15.23 6.43
CA LEU A 114 -8.90 -15.07 5.24
C LEU A 114 -8.10 -15.46 3.99
N GLU A 115 -8.53 -16.48 3.28
CA GLU A 115 -7.98 -16.84 1.98
C GLU A 115 -8.75 -16.13 0.86
N THR A 116 -8.11 -15.20 0.15
CA THR A 116 -8.74 -14.46 -0.94
C THR A 116 -7.76 -14.12 -2.07
N ASN A 117 -8.30 -14.04 -3.29
CA ASN A 117 -7.60 -13.56 -4.46
C ASN A 117 -8.08 -12.18 -4.93
N ASP A 118 -9.09 -11.61 -4.27
CA ASP A 118 -9.69 -10.35 -4.69
C ASP A 118 -10.28 -9.58 -3.49
N ALA A 119 -9.42 -8.77 -2.88
CA ALA A 119 -9.80 -7.86 -1.82
C ALA A 119 -9.43 -6.42 -2.15
N VAL A 120 -10.08 -5.51 -1.44
CA VAL A 120 -9.88 -4.07 -1.50
C VAL A 120 -9.37 -3.59 -0.15
N VAL A 121 -8.37 -2.70 -0.16
CA VAL A 121 -8.00 -1.90 1.00
C VAL A 121 -8.43 -0.46 0.76
N LEU A 122 -9.14 0.09 1.73
CA LEU A 122 -9.33 1.53 1.87
C LEU A 122 -8.43 2.01 3.00
N VAL A 123 -7.53 2.94 2.71
CA VAL A 123 -6.82 3.71 3.73
C VAL A 123 -7.46 5.07 3.82
N SER A 124 -7.76 5.54 5.03
CA SER A 124 -8.28 6.88 5.28
C SER A 124 -7.47 7.59 6.36
N TRP A 125 -7.34 8.91 6.26
CA TRP A 125 -6.52 9.72 7.16
C TRP A 125 -7.09 11.12 7.32
N ASN A 126 -6.79 11.78 8.44
CA ASN A 126 -7.11 13.19 8.62
C ASN A 126 -5.90 14.07 8.25
N SER A 127 -5.88 14.59 7.03
CA SER A 127 -4.81 15.49 6.58
C SER A 127 -4.90 16.92 7.13
N TYR A 128 -6.03 17.31 7.73
CA TYR A 128 -6.28 18.71 8.10
C TYR A 128 -5.45 19.18 9.31
N ASP A 129 -5.07 18.27 10.20
CA ASP A 129 -4.35 18.63 11.43
C ASP A 129 -2.84 18.79 11.23
N THR A 130 -2.27 18.17 10.20
CA THR A 130 -0.81 18.13 9.98
C THR A 130 -0.36 18.79 8.68
N GLY A 131 -1.28 19.04 7.74
CA GLY A 131 -0.95 19.45 6.37
C GLY A 131 -0.21 18.39 5.57
N ILE A 132 -0.05 17.17 6.11
CA ILE A 132 0.63 16.05 5.45
C ILE A 132 -0.31 15.44 4.43
N ARG A 133 0.16 15.34 3.19
CA ARG A 133 -0.46 14.49 2.17
C ARG A 133 0.24 13.13 2.17
N TRP A 134 -0.55 12.08 2.07
CA TRP A 134 -0.10 10.70 2.14
C TRP A 134 -0.43 9.99 0.84
N ASN A 135 0.49 9.14 0.43
CA ASN A 135 0.32 8.21 -0.67
C ASN A 135 0.56 6.80 -0.14
N PHE A 136 -0.27 5.88 -0.60
CA PHE A 136 -0.25 4.48 -0.19
C PHE A 136 0.00 3.57 -1.38
N THR A 137 0.64 2.45 -1.13
CA THR A 137 0.87 1.40 -2.12
C THR A 137 0.79 0.05 -1.42
N ALA A 138 0.47 -0.99 -2.18
CA ALA A 138 0.55 -2.36 -1.69
C ALA A 138 1.39 -3.24 -2.61
N SER A 139 1.96 -4.29 -2.04
CA SER A 139 2.53 -5.39 -2.79
C SER A 139 1.90 -6.71 -2.35
N VAL A 140 1.47 -7.49 -3.32
CA VAL A 140 1.11 -8.90 -3.08
C VAL A 140 2.37 -9.72 -3.25
N ASN A 141 2.79 -10.39 -2.19
CA ASN A 141 3.98 -11.22 -2.15
C ASN A 141 3.58 -12.68 -2.31
N ASP A 142 4.13 -13.34 -3.33
CA ASP A 142 4.12 -14.80 -3.40
C ASP A 142 5.02 -15.35 -2.29
N ASN A 143 4.46 -16.09 -1.32
CA ASN A 143 5.20 -16.63 -0.19
C ASN A 143 6.15 -17.78 -0.61
N VAL A 144 5.93 -18.40 -1.77
CA VAL A 144 6.74 -19.50 -2.29
C VAL A 144 8.01 -18.98 -2.94
N THR A 145 7.91 -17.94 -3.78
CA THR A 145 9.05 -17.40 -4.53
C THR A 145 9.61 -16.09 -3.96
N SER A 146 8.88 -15.45 -3.04
CA SER A 146 9.15 -14.09 -2.53
C SER A 146 9.19 -13.03 -3.63
N ASP A 147 8.36 -13.20 -4.67
CA ASP A 147 8.20 -12.24 -5.76
C ASP A 147 7.03 -11.30 -5.47
N PRO A 148 7.27 -10.01 -5.16
CA PRO A 148 6.20 -9.03 -4.98
C PRO A 148 5.65 -8.56 -6.32
N THR A 149 4.33 -8.58 -6.49
CA THR A 149 3.62 -7.86 -7.55
C THR A 149 3.11 -6.52 -7.02
N PHE A 150 3.24 -5.48 -7.84
CA PHE A 150 2.78 -4.14 -7.50
C PHE A 150 1.26 -4.05 -7.63
N VAL A 151 0.62 -3.41 -6.65
CA VAL A 151 -0.80 -3.08 -6.71
C VAL A 151 -0.94 -1.58 -6.91
N LYS A 152 -1.53 -1.21 -8.05
CA LYS A 152 -1.83 0.19 -8.35
C LYS A 152 -3.05 0.67 -7.57
N GLU A 153 -3.08 1.96 -7.29
CA GLU A 153 -4.28 2.69 -6.87
C GLU A 153 -5.49 2.31 -7.74
N GLY A 154 -6.58 2.00 -7.06
CA GLY A 154 -7.88 1.78 -7.67
C GLY A 154 -8.67 3.09 -7.78
N PRO A 155 -9.60 3.24 -8.76
CA PRO A 155 -10.52 4.37 -8.80
C PRO A 155 -11.20 4.66 -7.46
N TRP A 156 -11.54 5.94 -7.26
CA TRP A 156 -12.35 6.41 -6.15
C TRP A 156 -13.72 5.73 -6.13
N PHE A 157 -13.97 4.86 -5.16
CA PHE A 157 -15.27 4.24 -4.93
C PHE A 157 -15.86 4.72 -3.60
N SER A 158 -17.08 5.27 -3.65
CA SER A 158 -17.96 5.27 -2.48
C SER A 158 -18.58 3.88 -2.39
N PHE A 159 -17.97 3.00 -1.61
CA PHE A 159 -18.65 1.77 -1.22
C PHE A 159 -19.75 2.11 -0.20
N PRO A 160 -20.88 1.38 -0.19
CA PRO A 160 -21.89 1.53 0.84
C PRO A 160 -21.33 0.96 2.16
N PHE A 161 -20.63 1.80 2.91
CA PHE A 161 -20.15 1.45 4.25
C PHE A 161 -21.33 1.54 5.21
N ASN A 162 -21.82 0.39 5.70
CA ASN A 162 -22.67 0.31 6.89
C ASN A 162 -21.82 0.13 8.14
#